data_AF-A0AAQ2NEH8-F1
#
_entry.id   AF-A0AAQ2NEH8-F1
#
_cell.length_a   1.000
_cell.length_b   1.000
_cell.length_c   1.000
_cell.angle_alpha   90.00
_cell.angle_beta   90.00
_cell.angle_gamma   90.00
#
_symmetry.space_group_name_H-M   'P 1'
#
loop_
_entity.id
_entity.type
_entity.pdbx_description
1 polymer ?
#
loop_
_entity_poly.entity_id
_entity_poly.type
_entity_poly.pdbx_seq_one_letter_code
_entity_poly.pdbx_strand_id
1 'polypeptide(L)'
;MKLKMYFLLLALGALGLQSCNDDDDHLSSVPTELKNAFTEKYPSVNNEKWETKGNYYIAEFRQQNYETSAWFTPNGVWQMTETDLPYQALPAAVKSAFESSEYAKWKVDDVDMLERPDMEKVYVIEVESGKQEFDLYYSEEGILVKSVADTDNDSENYLPAEIPAAIETFIKKQYPNAHLVEIEVEHGMTEVDIIDGNISKEIVFNSSNEWISTSWDVRRNELPETVTHAIASSEKYAGYQIDDADFVETPDEGEYYLVELEKGELEVKVKVNAEGEFI
;
A
#
# COMPACT_ATOMS: atom_id res chain seq x y z
N MET A 1 -5.86 -13.83 2.28
CA MET A 1 -6.20 -12.43 2.00
C MET A 1 -5.68 -11.62 3.18
N LYS A 2 -4.75 -10.66 2.96
CA LYS A 2 -4.23 -9.81 4.04
C LYS A 2 -5.35 -9.37 4.97
N LEU A 3 -5.17 -9.61 6.26
CA LEU A 3 -6.20 -9.41 7.27
C LEU A 3 -6.41 -7.92 7.54
N LYS A 4 -7.12 -7.25 6.66
CA LYS A 4 -7.41 -5.83 6.83
C LYS A 4 -8.32 -5.62 8.03
N MET A 5 -7.85 -4.82 8.99
CA MET A 5 -8.60 -4.45 10.18
C MET A 5 -9.62 -3.35 9.82
N TYR A 6 -10.67 -3.74 9.09
CA TYR A 6 -11.72 -2.80 8.69
C TYR A 6 -12.59 -2.38 9.88
N PHE A 7 -12.57 -1.09 10.21
CA PHE A 7 -13.58 -0.46 11.06
C PHE A 7 -14.88 -0.28 10.27
N LEU A 8 -15.77 -1.26 10.32
CA LEU A 8 -17.07 -1.19 9.64
C LEU A 8 -18.10 -0.41 10.47
N LEU A 9 -18.68 0.68 9.94
CA LEU A 9 -20.06 1.10 10.28
C LEU A 9 -20.69 2.08 9.28
N LEU A 10 -21.72 1.58 8.58
CA LEU A 10 -22.76 2.21 7.75
C LEU A 10 -22.89 3.75 7.78
N ALA A 11 -22.63 4.40 6.64
CA ALA A 11 -23.02 5.77 6.37
C ALA A 11 -24.31 5.84 5.52
N LEU A 12 -25.39 6.37 6.10
CA LEU A 12 -26.46 7.03 5.34
C LEU A 12 -26.22 8.53 5.44
N GLY A 13 -25.83 9.17 4.34
CA GLY A 13 -25.70 10.62 4.26
C GLY A 13 -25.49 11.08 2.83
N ALA A 14 -26.57 11.54 2.19
CA ALA A 14 -26.56 12.14 0.85
C ALA A 14 -25.89 13.53 0.84
N LEU A 15 -25.53 13.96 -0.39
CA LEU A 15 -25.09 15.29 -0.88
C LEU A 15 -23.57 15.40 -1.10
N GLY A 16 -23.04 15.82 -2.25
CA GLY A 16 -23.66 16.28 -3.49
C GLY A 16 -22.67 16.17 -4.65
N LEU A 17 -23.19 15.91 -5.85
CA LEU A 17 -22.42 15.78 -7.07
C LEU A 17 -21.87 17.14 -7.48
N GLN A 18 -20.56 17.34 -7.38
CA GLN A 18 -19.85 18.30 -8.21
C GLN A 18 -19.27 17.55 -9.39
N SER A 19 -19.84 17.83 -10.56
CA SER A 19 -19.33 17.41 -11.86
C SER A 19 -17.96 18.05 -12.07
N CYS A 20 -16.90 17.24 -12.04
CA CYS A 20 -15.62 17.63 -12.63
C CYS A 20 -15.79 17.67 -14.16
N ASN A 21 -15.15 18.65 -14.79
CA ASN A 21 -15.25 18.92 -16.22
C ASN A 21 -13.95 18.37 -16.87
N ASP A 22 -14.09 17.45 -17.82
CA ASP A 22 -12.99 16.83 -18.60
C ASP A 22 -12.44 17.80 -19.66
N ASP A 23 -11.76 18.87 -19.26
CA ASP A 23 -10.98 19.70 -20.18
C ASP A 23 -9.48 19.59 -19.82
N ASP A 24 -8.72 18.85 -20.63
CA ASP A 24 -7.25 18.73 -20.57
C ASP A 24 -6.58 20.10 -20.87
N ASP A 25 -6.64 21.02 -19.91
CA ASP A 25 -6.09 22.37 -20.01
C ASP A 25 -4.60 22.39 -19.67
N HIS A 26 -3.77 21.86 -20.59
CA HIS A 26 -2.32 21.98 -20.44
C HIS A 26 -1.88 23.45 -20.31
N LEU A 27 -1.00 23.73 -19.36
CA LEU A 27 -0.46 25.05 -19.08
C LEU A 27 0.40 25.55 -20.24
N SER A 28 0.07 26.73 -20.76
CA SER A 28 0.88 27.41 -21.79
C SER A 28 2.24 27.89 -21.27
N SER A 29 2.40 28.04 -19.95
CA SER A 29 3.65 28.44 -19.31
C SER A 29 3.69 27.98 -17.85
N VAL A 30 4.85 27.49 -17.42
CA VAL A 30 5.13 27.16 -16.01
C VAL A 30 6.28 28.01 -15.47
N PRO A 31 6.31 28.29 -14.15
CA PRO A 31 7.41 28.98 -13.48
C PRO A 31 8.80 28.42 -13.83
N THR A 32 9.80 29.30 -13.97
CA THR A 32 11.18 28.90 -14.30
C THR A 32 11.77 27.93 -13.29
N GLU A 33 11.41 28.06 -12.01
CA GLU A 33 11.85 27.16 -10.94
C GLU A 33 11.41 25.70 -11.19
N LEU A 34 10.14 25.49 -11.57
CA LEU A 34 9.61 24.18 -11.95
C LEU A 34 10.32 23.61 -13.18
N LYS A 35 10.56 24.43 -14.22
CA LYS A 35 11.31 23.99 -15.40
C LYS A 35 12.73 23.56 -15.06
N ASN A 36 13.40 24.31 -14.17
CA ASN A 36 14.75 24.01 -13.72
C ASN A 36 14.77 22.69 -12.93
N ALA A 37 13.86 22.52 -11.97
CA ALA A 37 13.74 21.31 -11.18
C ALA A 37 13.45 20.08 -12.05
N PHE A 38 12.53 20.22 -13.02
CA PHE A 38 12.24 19.17 -13.99
C PHE A 38 13.46 18.83 -14.85
N THR A 39 14.15 19.83 -15.40
CA THR A 39 15.35 19.62 -16.25
C THR A 39 16.49 18.99 -15.45
N GLU A 40 16.64 19.34 -14.17
CA GLU A 40 17.63 18.75 -13.29
C GLU A 40 17.35 17.26 -13.06
N LYS A 41 16.08 16.89 -12.83
CA LYS A 41 15.68 15.50 -12.63
C LYS A 41 15.62 14.68 -13.93
N TYR A 42 15.22 15.30 -15.04
CA TYR A 42 15.01 14.67 -16.35
C TYR A 42 15.76 15.39 -17.48
N PRO A 43 17.11 15.39 -17.47
CA PRO A 43 17.92 16.20 -18.38
C PRO A 43 17.81 15.81 -19.86
N SER A 44 17.28 14.62 -20.17
CA SER A 44 17.08 14.11 -21.52
C SER A 44 15.70 14.41 -22.11
N VAL A 45 14.77 14.96 -21.31
CA VAL A 45 13.39 15.26 -21.72
C VAL A 45 13.28 16.74 -22.07
N ASN A 46 12.58 17.06 -23.17
CA ASN A 46 12.42 18.44 -23.66
C ASN A 46 11.06 18.71 -24.33
N ASN A 47 10.13 17.76 -24.20
CA ASN A 47 8.81 17.77 -24.81
C ASN A 47 7.72 17.55 -23.76
N GLU A 48 8.02 17.85 -22.50
CA GLU A 48 7.10 17.76 -21.40
C GLU A 48 5.92 18.73 -21.59
N LYS A 49 4.73 18.26 -21.25
CA LYS A 49 3.55 19.09 -21.11
C LYS A 49 3.25 19.25 -19.63
N TRP A 50 2.63 20.36 -19.28
CA TRP A 50 2.35 20.66 -17.88
C TRP A 50 0.86 20.82 -17.66
N GLU A 51 0.40 20.36 -16.52
CA GLU A 51 -0.94 20.60 -16.01
C GLU A 51 -0.89 20.85 -14.50
N THR A 52 -2.04 21.13 -13.91
CA THR A 52 -2.19 21.30 -12.47
C THR A 52 -3.34 20.48 -11.96
N LYS A 53 -3.10 19.73 -10.89
CA LYS A 53 -4.12 19.00 -10.14
C LYS A 53 -3.93 19.30 -8.65
N GLY A 54 -4.98 19.81 -8.00
CA GLY A 54 -4.89 20.32 -6.63
C GLY A 54 -3.83 21.41 -6.45
N ASN A 55 -2.86 21.18 -5.54
CA ASN A 55 -1.75 22.09 -5.27
C ASN A 55 -0.45 21.72 -6.01
N TYR A 56 -0.52 20.76 -6.95
CA TYR A 56 0.65 20.22 -7.62
C TYR A 56 0.71 20.65 -9.09
N TYR A 57 1.92 20.67 -9.61
CA TYR A 57 2.23 20.78 -11.02
C TYR A 57 2.68 19.42 -11.53
N ILE A 58 2.04 18.93 -12.58
CA ILE A 58 2.33 17.64 -13.17
C ILE A 58 3.02 17.88 -14.51
N ALA A 59 4.20 17.32 -14.67
CA ALA A 59 4.89 17.25 -15.95
C ALA A 59 4.63 15.89 -16.58
N GLU A 60 3.88 15.87 -17.68
CA GLU A 60 3.65 14.70 -18.50
C GLU A 60 4.68 14.62 -19.63
N PHE A 61 5.30 13.46 -19.79
CA PHE A 61 6.30 13.23 -20.82
C PHE A 61 6.40 11.76 -21.15
N ARG A 62 7.36 11.40 -22.01
CA ARG A 62 7.72 10.01 -22.23
C ARG A 62 9.14 9.72 -21.80
N GLN A 63 9.31 8.70 -20.97
CA GLN A 63 10.60 8.17 -20.58
C GLN A 63 10.75 6.73 -21.04
N GLN A 64 11.83 6.41 -21.77
CA GLN A 64 12.06 5.06 -22.33
C GLN A 64 10.90 4.53 -23.20
N ASN A 65 10.10 5.43 -23.79
CA ASN A 65 8.87 5.19 -24.56
C ASN A 65 7.60 4.90 -23.74
N TYR A 66 7.68 4.96 -22.42
CA TYR A 66 6.54 4.86 -21.50
C TYR A 66 5.98 6.23 -21.19
N GLU A 67 4.68 6.32 -20.95
CA GLU A 67 4.03 7.54 -20.47
C GLU A 67 4.45 7.75 -19.01
N THR A 68 4.73 9.01 -18.66
CA THR A 68 5.35 9.33 -17.37
C THR A 68 4.85 10.67 -16.88
N SER A 69 4.42 10.69 -15.63
CA SER A 69 3.90 11.87 -14.95
C SER A 69 4.77 12.16 -13.72
N ALA A 70 5.39 13.33 -13.69
CA ALA A 70 6.20 13.78 -12.56
C ALA A 70 5.52 14.93 -11.83
N TRP A 71 5.29 14.73 -10.54
CA TRP A 71 4.57 15.65 -9.67
C TRP A 71 5.52 16.53 -8.89
N PHE A 72 5.26 17.84 -8.88
CA PHE A 72 6.04 18.85 -8.19
C PHE A 72 5.17 19.78 -7.36
N THR A 73 5.68 20.22 -6.22
CA THR A 73 5.09 21.35 -5.47
C THR A 73 5.30 22.67 -6.22
N PRO A 74 4.59 23.76 -5.87
CA PRO A 74 4.77 25.06 -6.51
C PRO A 74 6.20 25.63 -6.42
N ASN A 75 6.99 25.17 -5.44
CA ASN A 75 8.39 25.56 -5.24
C ASN A 75 9.37 24.64 -5.98
N GLY A 76 8.91 23.79 -6.89
CA GLY A 76 9.77 22.89 -7.66
C GLY A 76 10.32 21.69 -6.86
N VAL A 77 9.75 21.37 -5.70
CA VAL A 77 10.12 20.15 -4.97
C VAL A 77 9.44 18.96 -5.62
N TRP A 78 10.21 17.99 -6.08
CA TRP A 78 9.69 16.72 -6.63
C TRP A 78 8.99 15.90 -5.54
N GLN A 79 7.85 15.29 -5.89
CA GLN A 79 6.99 14.54 -4.96
C GLN A 79 6.77 13.10 -5.41
N MET A 80 6.60 12.87 -6.71
CA MET A 80 6.36 11.55 -7.26
C MET A 80 6.71 11.48 -8.73
N THR A 81 7.10 10.31 -9.19
CA THR A 81 7.08 9.93 -10.59
C THR A 81 6.26 8.68 -10.74
N GLU A 82 5.28 8.73 -11.61
CA GLU A 82 4.45 7.62 -12.03
C GLU A 82 4.79 7.30 -13.49
N THR A 83 4.95 6.02 -13.80
CA THR A 83 5.26 5.54 -15.15
C THR A 83 4.33 4.38 -15.48
N ASP A 84 3.47 4.57 -16.47
CA ASP A 84 2.65 3.51 -17.06
C ASP A 84 3.58 2.52 -17.76
N LEU A 85 3.57 1.27 -17.28
CA LEU A 85 4.37 0.18 -17.79
C LEU A 85 3.49 -0.88 -18.46
N PRO A 86 3.91 -1.44 -19.60
CA PRO A 86 3.35 -2.70 -20.03
C PRO A 86 3.73 -3.79 -19.02
N TYR A 87 2.82 -4.73 -18.74
CA TYR A 87 3.06 -5.87 -17.84
C TYR A 87 4.40 -6.60 -18.10
N GLN A 88 4.86 -6.68 -19.36
CA GLN A 88 6.12 -7.35 -19.70
C GLN A 88 7.36 -6.63 -19.14
N ALA A 89 7.27 -5.32 -18.89
CA ALA A 89 8.33 -4.50 -18.31
C ALA A 89 8.47 -4.66 -16.79
N LEU A 90 7.50 -5.28 -16.11
CA LEU A 90 7.61 -5.59 -14.68
C LEU A 90 8.88 -6.39 -14.36
N PRO A 91 9.50 -6.15 -13.19
CA PRO A 91 10.56 -7.02 -12.68
C PRO A 91 10.15 -8.49 -12.64
N ALA A 92 11.12 -9.39 -12.83
CA ALA A 92 10.84 -10.83 -12.86
C ALA A 92 10.30 -11.34 -11.51
N ALA A 93 10.77 -10.76 -10.39
CA ALA A 93 10.31 -11.11 -9.06
C ALA A 93 8.85 -10.71 -8.84
N VAL A 94 8.47 -9.48 -9.23
CA VAL A 94 7.07 -9.00 -9.20
C VAL A 94 6.14 -9.90 -10.00
N LYS A 95 6.50 -10.23 -11.25
CA LYS A 95 5.70 -11.15 -12.07
C LYS A 95 5.53 -12.51 -11.42
N SER A 96 6.61 -13.08 -10.90
CA SER A 96 6.57 -14.39 -10.25
C SER A 96 5.70 -14.38 -8.99
N ALA A 97 5.74 -13.30 -8.21
CA ALA A 97 4.91 -13.11 -7.03
C ALA A 97 3.43 -12.98 -7.39
N PHE A 98 3.11 -12.13 -8.38
CA PHE A 98 1.76 -11.96 -8.91
C PHE A 98 1.18 -13.28 -9.45
N GLU A 99 1.92 -13.99 -10.30
CA GLU A 99 1.50 -15.26 -10.91
C GLU A 99 1.31 -16.39 -9.88
N SER A 100 1.89 -16.24 -8.68
CA SER A 100 1.73 -17.18 -7.56
C SER A 100 0.65 -16.75 -6.55
N SER A 101 0.06 -15.57 -6.73
CA SER A 101 -0.93 -15.00 -5.81
C SER A 101 -2.35 -15.52 -6.08
N GLU A 102 -3.29 -15.20 -5.19
CA GLU A 102 -4.72 -15.45 -5.39
C GLU A 102 -5.30 -14.68 -6.60
N TYR A 103 -4.63 -13.60 -7.02
CA TYR A 103 -5.02 -12.76 -8.13
C TYR A 103 -4.47 -13.24 -9.49
N ALA A 104 -3.69 -14.33 -9.53
CA ALA A 104 -3.00 -14.79 -10.75
C ALA A 104 -3.91 -15.08 -11.97
N LYS A 105 -5.22 -15.26 -11.73
CA LYS A 105 -6.23 -15.50 -12.79
C LYS A 105 -7.08 -14.27 -13.10
N TRP A 106 -6.90 -13.18 -12.37
CA TRP A 106 -7.61 -11.93 -12.58
C TRP A 106 -7.02 -11.26 -13.83
N LYS A 107 -7.84 -10.45 -14.50
CA LYS A 107 -7.38 -9.68 -15.65
C LYS A 107 -6.54 -8.52 -15.12
N VAL A 108 -5.38 -8.29 -15.72
CA VAL A 108 -4.57 -7.10 -15.46
C VAL A 108 -5.08 -5.98 -16.35
N ASP A 109 -5.43 -4.85 -15.75
CA ASP A 109 -5.94 -3.67 -16.44
C ASP A 109 -4.83 -2.68 -16.70
N ASP A 110 -4.13 -2.26 -15.66
CA ASP A 110 -2.99 -1.36 -15.74
C ASP A 110 -1.82 -1.79 -14.84
N VAL A 111 -0.64 -1.24 -15.13
CA VAL A 111 0.55 -1.41 -14.31
C VAL A 111 1.35 -0.12 -14.23
N ASP A 112 1.50 0.40 -13.02
CA ASP A 112 2.31 1.58 -12.76
C ASP A 112 3.60 1.27 -12.01
N MET A 113 4.62 2.07 -12.27
CA MET A 113 5.80 2.18 -11.41
C MET A 113 5.82 3.54 -10.73
N LEU A 114 5.89 3.51 -9.39
CA LEU A 114 5.92 4.69 -8.53
C LEU A 114 7.30 4.88 -7.91
N GLU A 115 7.85 6.08 -8.07
CA GLU A 115 9.04 6.56 -7.38
C GLU A 115 8.69 7.78 -6.54
N ARG A 116 9.07 7.79 -5.26
CA ARG A 116 8.78 8.87 -4.30
C ARG A 116 10.03 9.22 -3.48
N PRO A 117 10.19 10.45 -2.97
CA PRO A 117 11.32 10.83 -2.12
C PRO A 117 11.45 9.93 -0.90
N ASP A 118 12.64 9.41 -0.66
CA ASP A 118 13.00 8.61 0.53
C ASP A 118 12.09 7.38 0.79
N MET A 119 11.43 6.89 -0.25
CA MET A 119 10.54 5.73 -0.22
C MET A 119 10.99 4.65 -1.19
N GLU A 120 10.53 3.43 -0.94
CA GLU A 120 10.72 2.28 -1.79
C GLU A 120 10.03 2.49 -3.15
N LYS A 121 10.67 2.01 -4.21
CA LYS A 121 10.06 1.94 -5.52
C LYS A 121 9.00 0.84 -5.52
N VAL A 122 7.80 1.19 -5.97
CA VAL A 122 6.65 0.28 -5.95
C VAL A 122 6.12 0.07 -7.35
N TYR A 123 5.66 -1.14 -7.63
CA TYR A 123 4.93 -1.50 -8.84
C TYR A 123 3.49 -1.82 -8.45
N VAL A 124 2.54 -1.06 -9.00
CA VAL A 124 1.11 -1.27 -8.78
C VAL A 124 0.58 -2.09 -9.94
N ILE A 125 -0.13 -3.18 -9.65
CA ILE A 125 -0.83 -3.97 -10.66
C ILE A 125 -2.31 -3.88 -10.34
N GLU A 126 -3.05 -3.17 -11.19
CA GLU A 126 -4.51 -3.12 -11.14
C GLU A 126 -5.07 -4.41 -11.75
N VAL A 127 -5.95 -5.08 -11.00
CA VAL A 127 -6.57 -6.32 -11.46
C VAL A 127 -8.08 -6.36 -11.25
N GLU A 128 -8.81 -6.82 -12.27
CA GLU A 128 -10.26 -7.02 -12.21
C GLU A 128 -10.68 -8.50 -12.30
N SER A 129 -11.76 -8.81 -11.58
CA SER A 129 -12.53 -10.06 -11.73
C SER A 129 -14.02 -9.77 -11.55
N GLY A 130 -14.73 -9.65 -12.68
CA GLY A 130 -16.16 -9.42 -12.70
C GLY A 130 -16.55 -7.99 -12.32
N LYS A 131 -16.74 -7.71 -11.03
CA LYS A 131 -17.06 -6.36 -10.50
C LYS A 131 -16.10 -5.93 -9.39
N GLN A 132 -15.11 -6.75 -9.12
CA GLN A 132 -14.09 -6.49 -8.11
C GLN A 132 -12.86 -6.05 -8.85
N GLU A 133 -12.21 -5.02 -8.32
CA GLU A 133 -11.01 -4.40 -8.85
C GLU A 133 -10.08 -4.18 -7.65
N PHE A 134 -8.79 -4.45 -7.82
CA PHE A 134 -7.80 -4.30 -6.77
C PHE A 134 -6.49 -3.75 -7.29
N ASP A 135 -5.92 -2.81 -6.55
CA ASP A 135 -4.54 -2.36 -6.71
C ASP A 135 -3.61 -3.19 -5.84
N LEU A 136 -2.65 -3.86 -6.49
CA LEU A 136 -1.65 -4.69 -5.82
C LEU A 136 -0.28 -4.01 -5.84
N TYR A 137 0.20 -3.60 -4.66
CA TYR A 137 1.45 -2.86 -4.50
C TYR A 137 2.59 -3.82 -4.20
N TYR A 138 3.54 -3.94 -5.13
CA TYR A 138 4.72 -4.80 -5.00
C TYR A 138 6.02 -4.00 -4.92
N SER A 139 6.95 -4.43 -4.06
CA SER A 139 8.34 -3.97 -4.17
C SER A 139 9.02 -4.54 -5.42
N GLU A 140 10.17 -4.00 -5.83
CA GLU A 140 10.94 -4.53 -6.95
C GLU A 140 11.32 -6.02 -6.79
N GLU A 141 11.47 -6.48 -5.55
CA GLU A 141 11.77 -7.86 -5.18
C GLU A 141 10.53 -8.77 -5.09
N GLY A 142 9.35 -8.27 -5.47
CA GLY A 142 8.10 -9.03 -5.51
C GLY A 142 7.46 -9.28 -4.15
N ILE A 143 7.76 -8.46 -3.14
CA ILE A 143 7.05 -8.50 -1.85
C ILE A 143 5.73 -7.76 -2.02
N LEU A 144 4.60 -8.43 -1.78
CA LEU A 144 3.28 -7.79 -1.77
C LEU A 144 3.13 -6.95 -0.49
N VAL A 145 3.09 -5.63 -0.65
CA VAL A 145 2.98 -4.68 0.45
C VAL A 145 1.53 -4.42 0.79
N LYS A 146 0.68 -4.16 -0.21
CA LYS A 146 -0.73 -3.83 0.00
C LYS A 146 -1.57 -4.35 -1.15
N SER A 147 -2.82 -4.66 -0.87
CA SER A 147 -3.87 -4.92 -1.86
C SER A 147 -5.08 -4.08 -1.52
N VAL A 148 -5.43 -3.07 -2.29
CA VAL A 148 -6.53 -2.14 -2.02
C VAL A 148 -7.67 -2.45 -2.96
N ALA A 149 -8.92 -2.53 -2.47
CA ALA A 149 -10.04 -2.65 -3.37
C ALA A 149 -10.18 -1.31 -4.10
N ASP A 150 -10.03 -1.32 -5.41
CA ASP A 150 -10.24 -0.10 -6.18
C ASP A 150 -11.74 0.16 -6.27
N THR A 151 -12.14 1.32 -5.75
CA THR A 151 -13.52 1.78 -5.82
C THR A 151 -13.66 3.07 -6.61
N ASP A 152 -12.57 3.75 -6.98
CA ASP A 152 -12.55 5.03 -7.71
C ASP A 152 -11.19 5.29 -8.41
N ASN A 153 -11.26 5.57 -9.71
CA ASN A 153 -10.15 5.69 -10.68
C ASN A 153 -9.39 7.05 -10.60
N ASP A 154 -8.81 7.40 -9.45
CA ASP A 154 -8.09 8.67 -9.26
C ASP A 154 -6.62 8.49 -8.83
N SER A 155 -5.69 8.82 -9.73
CA SER A 155 -4.22 8.80 -9.52
C SER A 155 -3.67 9.68 -8.38
N GLU A 156 -4.50 10.53 -7.75
CA GLU A 156 -4.08 11.28 -6.55
C GLU A 156 -3.77 10.36 -5.36
N ASN A 157 -4.30 9.13 -5.39
CA ASN A 157 -4.11 8.14 -4.32
C ASN A 157 -2.65 7.73 -4.12
N TYR A 158 -1.73 8.05 -5.04
CA TYR A 158 -0.33 7.64 -4.95
C TYR A 158 0.60 8.66 -4.27
N LEU A 159 0.16 9.91 -4.09
CA LEU A 159 1.01 10.95 -3.49
C LEU A 159 1.31 10.64 -2.01
N PRO A 160 2.58 10.71 -1.59
CA PRO A 160 2.92 10.39 -0.21
C PRO A 160 2.41 11.48 0.75
N ALA A 161 1.81 11.06 1.86
CA ALA A 161 1.54 11.96 2.97
C ALA A 161 2.84 12.37 3.68
N GLU A 162 2.87 13.58 4.24
CA GLU A 162 4.00 14.00 5.09
C GLU A 162 4.05 13.15 6.36
N ILE A 163 5.20 12.53 6.63
CA ILE A 163 5.40 11.76 7.87
C ILE A 163 5.72 12.69 9.05
N PRO A 164 4.98 12.60 10.17
CA PRO A 164 5.37 13.30 11.39
C PRO A 164 6.75 12.85 11.88
N ALA A 165 7.61 13.79 12.26
CA ALA A 165 8.98 13.51 12.70
C ALA A 165 9.07 12.52 13.90
N ALA A 166 8.02 12.48 14.74
CA ALA A 166 7.91 11.52 15.83
C ALA A 166 7.78 10.07 15.32
N ILE A 167 6.95 9.86 14.30
CA ILE A 167 6.75 8.56 13.64
C ILE A 167 8.02 8.15 12.91
N GLU A 168 8.62 9.06 12.14
CA GLU A 168 9.88 8.80 11.44
C GLU A 168 11.00 8.39 12.42
N THR A 169 11.08 9.07 13.58
CA THR A 169 12.05 8.73 14.65
C THR A 169 11.78 7.35 15.24
N PHE A 170 10.52 7.00 15.46
CA PHE A 170 10.14 5.66 15.93
C PHE A 170 10.59 4.58 14.96
N ILE A 171 10.24 4.72 13.68
CA ILE A 171 10.54 3.73 12.63
C ILE A 171 12.04 3.56 12.50
N LYS A 172 12.83 4.64 12.38
CA LYS A 172 14.29 4.55 12.27
C LYS A 172 14.95 3.90 13.49
N LYS A 173 14.35 4.03 14.68
CA LYS A 173 14.85 3.42 15.90
C LYS A 173 14.52 1.93 15.97
N GLN A 174 13.29 1.56 15.62
CA GLN A 174 12.79 0.19 15.76
C GLN A 174 13.19 -0.69 14.57
N TYR A 175 13.15 -0.14 13.36
CA TYR A 175 13.42 -0.81 12.09
C TYR A 175 14.49 -0.03 11.29
N PRO A 176 15.76 -0.01 11.77
CA PRO A 176 16.79 0.88 11.23
C PRO A 176 17.20 0.58 9.77
N ASN A 177 16.85 -0.60 9.25
CA ASN A 177 17.13 -1.00 7.87
C ASN A 177 15.86 -1.10 7.02
N ALA A 178 14.71 -0.65 7.54
CA ALA A 178 13.47 -0.74 6.81
C ALA A 178 13.37 0.29 5.70
N HIS A 179 12.67 -0.10 4.65
CA HIS A 179 12.32 0.74 3.53
C HIS A 179 10.87 1.21 3.71
N LEU A 180 10.64 2.51 3.70
CA LEU A 180 9.31 3.09 3.79
C LEU A 180 8.58 2.91 2.46
N VAL A 181 7.38 2.37 2.46
CA VAL A 181 6.63 2.10 1.22
C VAL A 181 5.47 3.07 1.06
N GLU A 182 4.63 3.21 2.08
CA GLU A 182 3.41 4.01 2.02
C GLU A 182 3.12 4.65 3.37
N ILE A 183 2.44 5.79 3.33
CA ILE A 183 1.91 6.46 4.52
C ILE A 183 0.47 6.84 4.19
N GLU A 184 -0.46 6.31 4.97
CA GLU A 184 -1.87 6.65 4.88
C GLU A 184 -2.33 7.33 6.16
N VAL A 185 -3.13 8.39 6.03
CA VAL A 185 -3.73 9.08 7.18
C VAL A 185 -5.24 9.01 7.05
N GLU A 186 -5.85 8.14 7.83
CA GLU A 186 -7.30 7.94 7.82
C GLU A 186 -7.88 8.18 9.22
N HIS A 187 -8.93 9.00 9.32
CA HIS A 187 -9.64 9.29 10.57
C HIS A 187 -8.75 9.71 11.76
N GLY A 188 -7.59 10.32 11.46
CA GLY A 188 -6.61 10.76 12.46
C GLY A 188 -5.66 9.67 12.96
N MET A 189 -5.69 8.47 12.38
CA MET A 189 -4.65 7.46 12.53
C MET A 189 -3.66 7.59 11.38
N THR A 190 -2.42 7.21 11.61
CA THR A 190 -1.39 7.12 10.57
C THR A 190 -0.95 5.68 10.45
N GLU A 191 -1.18 5.09 9.28
CA GLU A 191 -0.67 3.78 8.88
C GLU A 191 0.60 3.99 8.07
N VAL A 192 1.63 3.19 8.38
CA VAL A 192 2.91 3.24 7.69
C VAL A 192 3.31 1.84 7.28
N ASP A 193 3.33 1.61 5.97
CA ASP A 193 3.83 0.37 5.39
C ASP A 193 5.35 0.45 5.22
N ILE A 194 6.03 -0.57 5.72
CA ILE A 194 7.48 -0.72 5.58
C ILE A 194 7.84 -2.11 5.09
N ILE A 195 9.01 -2.24 4.48
CA ILE A 195 9.67 -3.52 4.24
C ILE A 195 10.89 -3.61 5.15
N ASP A 196 10.89 -4.58 6.05
CA ASP A 196 12.01 -4.89 6.95
C ASP A 196 12.41 -6.36 6.81
N GLY A 197 13.63 -6.63 6.34
CA GLY A 197 14.14 -8.00 6.20
C GLY A 197 13.29 -8.92 5.30
N ASN A 198 12.76 -8.38 4.20
CA ASN A 198 11.80 -9.02 3.28
C ASN A 198 10.40 -9.28 3.84
N ILE A 199 10.06 -8.70 4.98
CA ILE A 199 8.72 -8.77 5.56
C ILE A 199 8.06 -7.41 5.37
N SER A 200 6.91 -7.41 4.71
CA SER A 200 6.02 -6.24 4.70
C SER A 200 5.37 -6.11 6.07
N LYS A 201 5.50 -4.94 6.70
CA LYS A 201 4.89 -4.65 7.99
C LYS A 201 4.04 -3.40 7.89
N GLU A 202 2.87 -3.44 8.51
CA GLU A 202 1.98 -2.30 8.68
C GLU A 202 2.16 -1.77 10.12
N ILE A 203 2.50 -0.49 10.27
CA ILE A 203 2.68 0.17 11.57
C ILE A 203 1.61 1.24 11.74
N VAL A 204 0.80 1.13 12.78
CA VAL A 204 -0.31 2.04 13.05
C VAL A 204 0.02 2.95 14.23
N PHE A 205 -0.26 4.24 14.06
CA PHE A 205 -0.14 5.28 15.07
C PHE A 205 -1.48 6.01 15.27
N ASN A 206 -1.75 6.47 16.49
CA ASN A 206 -2.92 7.30 16.77
C ASN A 206 -2.68 8.78 16.41
N SER A 207 -3.70 9.62 16.61
CA SER A 207 -3.64 11.07 16.33
C SER A 207 -2.61 11.85 17.15
N SER A 208 -2.07 11.25 18.21
CA SER A 208 -0.99 11.79 19.04
C SER A 208 0.40 11.30 18.60
N ASN A 209 0.50 10.55 17.50
CA ASN A 209 1.69 9.86 17.01
C ASN A 209 2.21 8.77 17.97
N GLU A 210 1.34 8.20 18.80
CA GLU A 210 1.69 7.09 19.67
C GLU A 210 1.47 5.77 18.93
N TRP A 211 2.47 4.87 18.98
CA TRP A 211 2.41 3.55 18.35
C TRP A 211 1.28 2.72 18.95
N ILE A 212 0.42 2.18 18.09
CA ILE A 212 -0.74 1.34 18.43
C ILE A 212 -0.45 -0.12 18.12
N SER A 213 0.08 -0.39 16.94
CA SER A 213 0.41 -1.76 16.55
C SER A 213 1.45 -1.81 15.44
N THR A 214 2.17 -2.93 15.39
CA THR A 214 2.84 -3.39 14.17
C THR A 214 2.27 -4.75 13.81
N SER A 215 1.96 -5.01 12.55
CA SER A 215 1.50 -6.33 12.10
C SER A 215 2.14 -6.78 10.79
N TRP A 216 2.18 -8.08 10.55
CA TRP A 216 2.58 -8.67 9.28
C TRP A 216 2.03 -10.09 9.10
N ASP A 217 1.75 -10.44 7.84
CA ASP A 217 1.33 -11.78 7.44
C ASP A 217 2.31 -12.86 7.91
N VAL A 218 1.77 -13.95 8.44
CA VAL A 218 2.50 -15.17 8.78
C VAL A 218 1.89 -16.32 8.02
N ARG A 219 2.69 -16.97 7.18
CA ARG A 219 2.21 -18.12 6.43
C ARG A 219 1.79 -19.21 7.40
N ARG A 220 0.74 -19.96 7.06
CA ARG A 220 0.24 -21.07 7.89
C ARG A 220 1.32 -22.08 8.31
N ASN A 221 2.32 -22.33 7.46
CA ASN A 221 3.44 -23.24 7.74
C ASN A 221 4.56 -22.61 8.58
N GLU A 222 4.51 -21.30 8.82
CA GLU A 222 5.43 -20.52 9.66
C GLU A 222 4.82 -20.24 11.04
N LEU A 223 3.51 -20.45 11.22
CA LEU A 223 2.87 -20.38 12.54
C LEU A 223 3.49 -21.37 13.53
N PRO A 224 3.66 -21.00 14.81
CA PRO A 224 4.12 -21.91 15.84
C PRO A 224 3.24 -23.16 15.96
N GLU A 225 3.88 -24.32 16.17
CA GLU A 225 3.16 -25.58 16.41
C GLU A 225 2.23 -25.48 17.63
N THR A 226 2.59 -24.70 18.64
CA THR A 226 1.76 -24.41 19.83
C THR A 226 0.44 -23.75 19.47
N VAL A 227 0.47 -22.71 18.62
CA VAL A 227 -0.71 -21.97 18.14
C VAL A 227 -1.61 -22.89 17.32
N THR A 228 -1.04 -23.58 16.32
CA THR A 228 -1.83 -24.48 15.45
C THR A 228 -2.43 -25.65 16.22
N HIS A 229 -1.71 -26.19 17.21
CA HIS A 229 -2.20 -27.27 18.08
C HIS A 229 -3.32 -26.80 19.02
N ALA A 230 -3.20 -25.59 19.60
CA ALA A 230 -4.22 -25.01 20.45
C ALA A 230 -5.55 -24.81 19.72
N ILE A 231 -5.50 -24.32 18.48
CA ILE A 231 -6.68 -24.17 17.61
C ILE A 231 -7.28 -25.53 17.28
N ALA A 232 -6.47 -26.49 16.82
CA ALA A 232 -6.94 -27.82 16.44
C ALA A 232 -7.58 -28.60 17.61
N SER A 233 -7.09 -28.38 18.83
CA SER A 233 -7.54 -29.07 20.05
C SER A 233 -8.62 -28.31 20.82
N SER A 234 -8.97 -27.09 20.40
CA SER A 234 -9.98 -26.25 21.05
C SER A 234 -11.38 -26.85 20.94
N GLU A 235 -12.14 -26.86 22.04
CA GLU A 235 -13.56 -27.29 22.01
C GLU A 235 -14.41 -26.47 21.05
N LYS A 236 -14.08 -25.18 20.88
CA LYS A 236 -14.85 -24.24 20.06
C LYS A 236 -14.43 -24.25 18.59
N TYR A 237 -13.12 -24.39 18.34
CA TYR A 237 -12.53 -24.22 17.01
C TYR A 237 -12.03 -25.52 16.37
N ALA A 238 -12.20 -26.67 17.03
CA ALA A 238 -11.88 -27.96 16.43
C ALA A 238 -12.62 -28.16 15.08
N GLY A 239 -11.83 -28.49 14.05
CA GLY A 239 -12.30 -28.70 12.69
C GLY A 239 -12.55 -27.42 11.88
N TYR A 240 -12.19 -26.25 12.39
CA TYR A 240 -11.93 -25.09 11.54
C TYR A 240 -10.57 -25.25 10.85
N GLN A 241 -10.41 -24.67 9.66
CA GLN A 241 -9.13 -24.53 8.98
C GLN A 241 -8.58 -23.13 9.23
N ILE A 242 -7.27 -23.02 9.32
CA ILE A 242 -6.58 -21.72 9.31
C ILE A 242 -6.53 -21.27 7.86
N ASP A 243 -7.15 -20.13 7.57
CA ASP A 243 -7.13 -19.49 6.26
C ASP A 243 -5.93 -18.54 6.18
N ASP A 244 -5.92 -17.52 7.03
CA ASP A 244 -4.83 -16.54 7.14
C ASP A 244 -4.40 -16.31 8.59
N ALA A 245 -3.23 -15.71 8.77
CA ALA A 245 -2.77 -15.28 10.09
C ALA A 245 -1.77 -14.13 9.99
N ASP A 246 -1.84 -13.22 10.97
CA ASP A 246 -0.82 -12.19 11.16
C ASP A 246 -0.16 -12.36 12.51
N PHE A 247 1.10 -11.94 12.59
CA PHE A 247 1.71 -11.60 13.86
C PHE A 247 1.42 -10.13 14.16
N VAL A 248 1.03 -9.84 15.40
CA VAL A 248 0.66 -8.52 15.86
C VAL A 248 1.42 -8.18 17.13
N GLU A 249 2.07 -7.02 17.14
CA GLU A 249 2.72 -6.41 18.28
C GLU A 249 1.88 -5.20 18.72
N THR A 250 1.55 -5.10 20.02
CA THR A 250 0.86 -3.93 20.59
C THR A 250 1.48 -3.52 21.93
N PRO A 251 1.34 -2.24 22.37
CA PRO A 251 1.81 -1.82 23.70
C PRO A 251 1.14 -2.54 24.87
N ASP A 252 -0.17 -2.80 24.76
CA ASP A 252 -1.00 -3.23 25.90
C ASP A 252 -1.20 -4.75 25.97
N GLU A 253 -1.35 -5.42 24.83
CA GLU A 253 -1.59 -6.87 24.75
C GLU A 253 -0.30 -7.67 24.49
N GLY A 254 0.80 -6.99 24.15
CA GLY A 254 2.06 -7.64 23.77
C GLY A 254 2.00 -8.25 22.37
N GLU A 255 2.58 -9.43 22.23
CA GLU A 255 2.74 -10.15 20.95
C GLU A 255 1.73 -11.30 20.84
N TYR A 256 1.02 -11.39 19.72
CA TYR A 256 0.09 -12.48 19.45
C TYR A 256 -0.07 -12.75 17.95
N TYR A 257 -0.69 -13.89 17.66
CA TYR A 257 -1.13 -14.25 16.32
C TYR A 257 -2.62 -13.97 16.21
N LEU A 258 -3.02 -13.13 15.25
CA LEU A 258 -4.40 -12.94 14.87
C LEU A 258 -4.71 -13.91 13.73
N VAL A 259 -5.45 -14.98 14.04
CA VAL A 259 -5.66 -16.11 13.12
C VAL A 259 -7.10 -16.11 12.63
N GLU A 260 -7.27 -16.09 11.31
CA GLU A 260 -8.56 -16.28 10.66
C GLU A 260 -8.86 -17.76 10.46
N LEU A 261 -10.05 -18.17 10.91
CA LEU A 261 -10.49 -19.55 10.93
C LEU A 261 -11.77 -19.72 10.12
N GLU A 262 -11.77 -20.68 9.21
CA GLU A 262 -12.91 -21.00 8.36
C GLU A 262 -13.50 -22.40 8.62
N LYS A 263 -14.82 -22.54 8.51
CA LYS A 263 -15.52 -23.85 8.52
C LYS A 263 -16.76 -23.82 7.66
N GLY A 264 -16.61 -24.13 6.38
CA GLY A 264 -17.64 -23.86 5.39
C GLY A 264 -17.78 -22.35 5.24
N GLU A 265 -19.00 -21.82 5.30
CA GLU A 265 -19.26 -20.37 5.21
C GLU A 265 -19.04 -19.60 6.53
N LEU A 266 -18.55 -20.27 7.58
CA LEU A 266 -18.29 -19.64 8.88
C LEU A 266 -16.85 -19.15 8.95
N GLU A 267 -16.66 -17.87 9.22
CA GLU A 267 -15.37 -17.22 9.44
C GLU A 267 -15.31 -16.65 10.86
N VAL A 268 -14.19 -16.84 11.56
CA VAL A 268 -13.94 -16.25 12.88
C VAL A 268 -12.47 -15.92 13.06
N LYS A 269 -12.20 -14.76 13.65
CA LYS A 269 -10.83 -14.33 14.01
C LYS A 269 -10.56 -14.58 15.49
N VAL A 270 -9.41 -15.14 15.80
CA VAL A 270 -8.98 -15.43 17.18
C VAL A 270 -7.59 -14.87 17.44
N LYS A 271 -7.37 -14.31 18.62
CA LYS A 271 -6.03 -13.96 19.09
C LYS A 271 -5.48 -15.13 19.89
N VAL A 272 -4.25 -15.54 19.56
CA VAL A 272 -3.55 -16.62 20.24
C VAL A 272 -2.11 -16.18 20.50
N ASN A 273 -1.64 -16.23 21.73
CA ASN A 273 -0.24 -15.93 22.03
C ASN A 273 0.70 -17.08 21.59
N ALA A 274 2.01 -16.87 21.68
CA ALA A 274 3.00 -17.87 21.28
C ALA A 274 2.91 -19.19 22.06
N GLU A 275 2.37 -19.16 23.28
CA GLU A 275 2.13 -20.33 24.13
C GLU A 275 0.87 -21.12 23.76
N GLY A 276 0.04 -20.62 22.83
CA GLY A 276 -1.21 -21.26 22.42
C GLY A 276 -2.41 -20.89 23.29
N GLU A 277 -2.32 -19.84 24.11
CA GLU A 277 -3.43 -19.33 24.91
C GLU A 277 -4.29 -18.37 24.09
N PHE A 278 -5.60 -18.54 24.13
CA PHE A 278 -6.55 -17.61 23.53
C PHE A 278 -6.71 -16.39 24.44
N ILE A 279 -6.44 -15.19 23.90
CA ILE A 279 -6.45 -13.91 24.65
C ILE A 279 -7.51 -12.93 24.15
#